data_AF-A0AAN7HKF3-F1
#
_entry.id   AF-A0AAN7HKF3-F1
#
_cell.length_a   1.000
_cell.length_b   1.000
_cell.length_c   1.000
_cell.angle_alpha   90.00
_cell.angle_beta   90.00
_cell.angle_gamma   90.00
#
_symmetry.space_group_name_H-M   'P 1'
#
loop_
_entity.id
_entity.type
_entity.pdbx_description
1 polymer ?
#
loop_
_entity_poly.entity_id
_entity_poly.type
_entity_poly.pdbx_seq_one_letter_code
_entity_poly.pdbx_strand_id
1 'polypeptide(L)' 'EDLTKTSDFFDNAKVAPWTVEGYGQRVYWKGCFIIEYEGEEVVKRYKVCDGEGRVERGTKLYFGDGKLKEA' A
#
# COMPACT_ATOMS: atom_id res chain seq x y z
N GLU A 1 -5.55 0.95 8.58
CA GLU A 1 -5.52 0.30 9.90
C GLU A 1 -4.06 0.23 10.35
N ASP A 2 -3.80 0.13 11.65
CA ASP A 2 -2.45 -0.11 12.17
C ASP A 2 -1.92 -1.47 11.68
N LEU A 3 -0.62 -1.54 11.39
CA LEU A 3 0.02 -2.75 10.86
C LEU A 3 0.03 -3.86 11.91
N THR A 4 -0.60 -5.01 11.63
CA THR A 4 -0.62 -6.15 12.55
C THR A 4 0.52 -7.15 12.32
N LYS A 5 1.24 -7.03 11.21
CA LYS A 5 2.27 -7.98 10.78
C LYS A 5 3.67 -7.57 11.23
N THR A 6 4.48 -8.56 11.63
CA THR A 6 5.88 -8.36 12.02
C THR A 6 6.79 -8.16 10.81
N SER A 7 8.04 -7.78 11.06
CA SER A 7 9.04 -7.55 10.00
C SER A 7 9.25 -8.78 9.09
N ASP A 8 9.22 -9.98 9.64
CA ASP A 8 9.47 -11.25 8.93
C ASP A 8 8.42 -11.51 7.85
N PHE A 9 7.20 -11.01 8.07
CA PHE A 9 6.14 -11.08 7.05
C PHE A 9 6.56 -10.38 5.75
N PHE A 10 7.43 -9.37 5.83
CA PHE A 10 7.92 -8.58 4.71
C PHE A 10 9.27 -9.04 4.14
N ASP A 11 9.78 -10.21 4.53
CA ASP A 11 11.06 -10.71 4.01
C ASP A 11 11.01 -10.98 2.49
N ASN A 12 9.84 -11.42 2.01
CA ASN A 12 9.57 -11.64 0.58
C ASN A 12 8.56 -10.62 0.01
N ALA A 13 8.53 -9.41 0.59
CA ALA A 13 7.66 -8.34 0.12
C ALA A 13 8.21 -7.68 -1.17
N LYS A 14 7.30 -7.07 -1.93
CA LYS A 14 7.67 -6.16 -3.02
C LYS A 14 8.34 -4.92 -2.41
N VAL A 15 9.35 -4.40 -3.09
CA VAL A 15 10.03 -3.15 -2.70
C VAL A 15 9.46 -2.03 -3.57
N ALA A 16 9.19 -0.88 -2.95
CA ALA A 16 8.67 0.27 -3.66
C ALA A 16 9.71 0.85 -4.66
N PRO A 17 9.27 1.62 -5.68
CA PRO A 17 7.89 2.03 -5.94
C PRO A 17 7.03 0.89 -6.50
N TRP A 18 5.79 0.80 -6.04
CA TRP A 18 4.83 -0.18 -6.55
C TRP A 18 3.42 0.40 -6.61
N THR A 19 2.66 0.02 -7.64
CA THR A 19 1.26 0.41 -7.78
C THR A 19 0.36 -0.80 -7.57
N VAL A 20 -0.67 -0.63 -6.76
CA VAL A 20 -1.72 -1.61 -6.53
C VAL A 20 -3.01 -1.12 -7.14
N GLU A 21 -3.58 -1.94 -8.00
CA GLU A 21 -4.96 -1.80 -8.45
C GLU A 21 -5.87 -2.56 -7.49
N GLY A 22 -6.90 -1.90 -6.99
CA GLY A 22 -7.86 -2.47 -6.08
C GLY A 22 -8.79 -3.44 -6.79
N TYR A 23 -8.86 -4.65 -6.25
CA TYR A 23 -9.80 -5.72 -6.60
C TYR A 23 -10.49 -6.28 -5.34
N GLY A 24 -10.37 -5.60 -4.20
CA GLY A 24 -10.90 -6.03 -2.91
C GLY A 24 -9.92 -6.87 -2.06
N GLN A 25 -8.64 -6.91 -2.43
CA GLN A 25 -7.57 -7.59 -1.68
C GLN A 25 -7.07 -6.78 -0.49
N ARG A 26 -6.45 -7.46 0.48
CA ARG A 26 -5.81 -6.80 1.63
C ARG A 26 -4.34 -6.55 1.32
N VAL A 27 -3.87 -5.37 1.66
CA VAL A 27 -2.51 -4.90 1.41
C VAL A 27 -1.89 -4.46 2.72
N TYR A 28 -0.61 -4.78 2.89
CA TYR A 28 0.21 -4.43 4.04
C TYR A 28 1.41 -3.64 3.54
N TRP A 29 1.72 -2.53 4.20
CA TRP A 29 2.84 -1.66 3.83
C TRP A 29 3.66 -1.30 5.07
N LYS A 30 4.96 -1.13 4.86
CA LYS A 30 5.91 -0.75 5.90
C LYS A 30 6.91 0.27 5.36
N GLY A 31 6.96 1.43 5.98
CA GLY A 31 7.82 2.54 5.61
C GLY A 31 7.43 3.16 4.26
N CYS A 32 6.16 3.13 3.90
CA CYS A 32 5.69 3.63 2.61
C CYS A 32 4.99 4.98 2.79
N PHE A 33 5.27 5.94 1.92
CA PHE A 33 4.28 6.99 1.63
C PHE A 33 3.31 6.47 0.57
N ILE A 34 2.06 6.93 0.63
CA ILE A 34 1.01 6.43 -0.25
C ILE A 34 0.40 7.59 -1.02
N ILE A 35 0.16 7.40 -2.31
CA ILE A 35 -0.61 8.31 -3.13
C ILE A 35 -1.82 7.55 -3.67
N GLU A 36 -3.01 8.09 -3.42
CA GLU A 36 -4.27 7.55 -3.90
C GLU A 36 -4.71 8.33 -5.14
N TYR A 37 -5.12 7.58 -6.16
CA TYR A 37 -5.58 8.12 -7.43
C TYR A 37 -7.02 7.73 -7.70
N GLU A 38 -7.77 8.67 -8.24
CA GLU A 38 -9.07 8.43 -8.89
C GLU A 38 -8.90 8.78 -10.38
N GLY A 39 -8.84 7.75 -11.22
CA GLY A 39 -8.41 7.91 -12.61
C GLY A 39 -6.93 8.33 -12.71
N GLU A 40 -6.68 9.50 -13.29
CA GLU A 40 -5.34 10.11 -13.41
C GLU A 40 -5.06 11.20 -12.35
N GLU A 41 -6.07 11.56 -11.55
CA GLU A 41 -5.95 12.63 -10.56
C GLU A 41 -5.49 12.10 -9.20
N VAL A 42 -4.57 12.83 -8.56
CA VAL A 42 -4.16 12.55 -7.19
C VAL A 42 -5.20 13.11 -6.24
N VAL A 43 -5.92 12.21 -5.56
CA VAL A 43 -6.95 12.60 -4.60
C VAL A 43 -6.41 12.71 -3.18
N LYS A 44 -5.38 11.93 -2.83
CA LYS A 44 -4.83 11.94 -1.47
C LYS A 44 -3.37 11.53 -1.42
N ARG A 45 -2.64 12.12 -0.47
CA ARG A 45 -1.27 11.75 -0.11
C ARG A 45 -1.19 11.44 1.37
N TYR A 46 -0.68 10.26 1.68
CA TYR A 46 -0.41 9.82 3.02
C TYR A 46 1.10 9.90 3.26
N LYS A 47 1.50 10.46 4.40
CA LYS A 47 2.91 10.50 4.80
C LYS A 47 3.45 9.08 4.98
N VAL A 48 4.78 8.96 5.00
CA VAL A 48 5.46 7.68 5.29
C VAL A 48 4.89 7.09 6.57
N CYS A 49 4.31 5.90 6.45
CA CYS A 49 3.70 5.18 7.55
C CYS A 49 3.75 3.67 7.32
N ASP A 50 3.42 2.96 8.38
CA ASP A 50 3.17 1.52 8.36
C ASP A 50 1.66 1.32 8.47
N GLY A 51 1.14 0.28 7.84
CA GLY A 51 -0.27 -0.03 7.97
C GLY A 51 -0.73 -1.19 7.13
N GLU A 52 -2.01 -1.48 7.30
CA GLU A 52 -2.73 -2.43 6.46
C GLU A 52 -4.13 -1.93 6.14
N GLY A 53 -4.69 -2.47 5.06
CA GLY A 53 -6.03 -2.11 4.65
C GLY A 53 -6.49 -2.90 3.44
N ARG A 54 -7.80 -2.94 3.26
CA ARG A 54 -8.42 -3.47 2.05
C ARG A 54 -8.43 -2.40 0.97
N VAL A 55 -8.00 -2.76 -0.24
CA VAL A 55 -8.03 -1.87 -1.40
C VAL A 55 -9.24 -2.22 -2.23
N GLU A 56 -10.28 -1.41 -2.11
CA GLU A 56 -11.57 -1.64 -2.77
C GLU A 56 -11.47 -1.54 -4.29
N ARG A 57 -12.38 -2.25 -4.97
CA ARG A 57 -12.35 -2.38 -6.42
C ARG A 57 -12.41 -1.01 -7.10
N GLY A 58 -11.47 -0.75 -8.02
CA GLY A 58 -11.39 0.51 -8.77
C GLY A 58 -10.55 1.61 -8.11
N THR A 59 -10.01 1.35 -6.90
CA THR A 59 -9.03 2.26 -6.27
C THR A 59 -7.64 1.98 -6.82
N LYS A 60 -6.85 3.03 -7.07
CA LYS A 60 -5.43 2.87 -7.45
C LYS A 60 -4.54 3.51 -6.41
N LEU A 61 -3.67 2.71 -5.80
CA LEU A 61 -2.72 3.17 -4.78
C LEU A 61 -1.30 3.04 -5.29
N TYR A 62 -0.54 4.12 -5.17
CA TYR A 62 0.90 4.13 -5.36
C TYR A 62 1.57 4.10 -4.00
N PHE A 63 2.45 3.13 -3.80
CA PHE A 63 3.30 3.01 -2.64
C PHE A 63 4.72 3.40 -3.04
N GLY A 64 5.23 4.46 -2.41
CA GLY A 64 6.59 4.93 -2.59
C GLY A 64 7.41 4.71 -1.32
N ASP A 65 8.68 4.34 -1.52
CA ASP A 65 9.59 3.90 -0.46
C ASP A 65 9.11 2.65 0.32
N GLY A 66 10.00 1.98 1.04
CA GLY A 66 9.66 0.86 1.92
C GLY A 66 9.24 -0.44 1.21
N LYS A 67 8.38 -1.22 1.87
CA LYS A 67 7.97 -2.58 1.48
C LYS A 67 6.46 -2.76 1.45
N LEU A 68 6.00 -3.54 0.49
CA LEU A 68 4.58 -3.81 0.21
C LEU A 68 4.32 -5.30 0.05
N LYS A 69 3.25 -5.81 0.66
CA LYS A 69 2.80 -7.20 0.46
C LYS A 69 1.28 -7.28 0.33
N GLU A 70 0.84 -8.08 -0.62
CA GLU A 70 -0.57 -8.37 -0.91
C GLU A 70 -0.92 -9.75 -0.32
N ALA A 71 -2.15 -9.93 0.18
CA ALA A 71 -2.67 -11.21 0.67
C ALA A 71 -4.03 -11.55 0.06
#